data_AF-A0A377CVI1-F1
#
_entry.id   AF-A0A377CVI1-F1
#
_cell.length_a   1.000
_cell.length_b   1.000
_cell.length_c   1.000
_cell.angle_alpha   90.00
_cell.angle_beta   90.00
_cell.angle_gamma   90.00
#
_symmetry.space_group_name_H-M   'P 1'
#
loop_
_entity.id
_entity.type
_entity.pdbx_description
1 polymer ?
#
loop_
_entity_poly.entity_id
_entity_poly.type
_entity_poly.pdbx_seq_one_letter_code
_entity_poly.pdbx_strand_id
1 'polypeptide(L)' 'MVVGLEAVLADGTVTRIKNVPRRAAGPDIRHIIIGNEGALCYITEVTVKILNSPRKTTSSTAISWKI' A
#
# COMPACT_ATOMS: atom_id res chain seq x y z
N MET A 1 -0.98 3.02 -2.03
CA MET A 1 -1.22 2.09 -0.91
C MET A 1 -0.06 1.11 -0.76
N VAL A 2 0.33 0.39 -1.82
CA VAL A 2 1.55 -0.43 -1.85
C VAL A 2 2.79 0.46 -1.91
N VAL A 3 3.81 0.16 -1.10
CA VAL A 3 5.07 0.91 -1.03
C VAL A 3 6.29 0.07 -1.43
N GLY A 4 6.22 -1.25 -1.26
CA GLY A 4 7.21 -2.22 -1.70
C GLY A 4 6.58 -3.60 -1.86
N LEU A 5 7.22 -4.49 -2.60
CA LEU A 5 6.78 -5.87 -2.80
C LEU A 5 7.93 -6.76 -3.21
N GLU A 6 7.79 -8.05 -2.96
CA GLU A 6 8.66 -9.12 -3.44
C GLU A 6 7.83 -10.08 -4.30
N ALA A 7 8.38 -10.48 -5.44
CA ALA A 7 7.73 -11.41 -6.35
C ALA A 7 8.72 -12.37 -6.99
N VAL A 8 8.26 -13.58 -7.26
CA VAL A 8 9.00 -14.62 -7.98
C VAL A 8 8.49 -14.67 -9.41
N LEU A 9 9.38 -14.46 -10.38
CA LEU A 9 9.09 -14.54 -11.80
C LEU A 9 8.96 -16.02 -12.24
N ALA A 10 8.41 -16.25 -13.44
CA ALA A 10 8.19 -17.61 -13.97
C ALA A 10 9.47 -18.44 -14.14
N ASP A 11 10.63 -17.79 -14.27
CA ASP A 11 11.96 -18.40 -14.31
C ASP A 11 12.52 -18.75 -12.92
N GLY A 12 11.79 -18.43 -11.84
CA GLY A 12 12.23 -18.60 -10.46
C GLY A 12 13.03 -17.42 -9.91
N THR A 13 13.26 -16.36 -10.69
CA THR A 13 14.01 -15.19 -10.25
C THR A 13 13.22 -14.41 -9.20
N VAL A 14 13.82 -14.21 -8.03
CA VAL A 14 13.24 -13.41 -6.94
C VAL A 14 13.55 -11.93 -7.17
N THR A 15 12.52 -11.13 -7.42
CA THR A 15 12.62 -9.69 -7.62
C THR A 15 12.07 -8.95 -6.40
N ARG A 16 12.92 -8.13 -5.76
CA ARG A 16 12.53 -7.34 -4.59
C ARG A 16 12.52 -5.85 -4.89
N ILE A 17 11.34 -5.24 -4.73
CA ILE A 17 11.15 -3.80 -4.87
C ILE A 17 11.13 -3.16 -3.49
N LYS A 18 12.24 -2.50 -3.14
CA LYS A 18 12.40 -1.79 -1.86
C LYS A 18 11.49 -0.56 -1.78
N ASN A 19 11.09 -0.22 -0.55
CA ASN A 19 10.38 1.02 -0.24
C ASN A 19 11.33 2.21 -0.33
N VAL A 20 11.54 2.73 -1.55
CA VAL A 20 12.22 4.00 -1.78
C VAL A 20 11.20 5.08 -2.17
N PRO A 21 11.26 6.28 -1.57
CA PRO A 21 10.41 7.40 -1.97
C PRO A 21 10.70 7.79 -3.43
N ARG A 22 9.70 8.41 -4.08
CA ARG A 22 9.56 8.67 -5.53
C ARG A 22 10.91 8.64 -6.29
N ARG A 23 11.13 7.56 -7.06
CA ARG A 23 12.37 7.35 -7.82
C ARG A 23 12.32 8.16 -9.11
N ALA A 24 13.29 9.04 -9.35
CA ALA A 24 13.42 9.80 -10.59
C ALA A 24 14.15 9.00 -11.69
N ALA A 25 13.89 7.70 -11.78
CA ALA A 25 14.59 6.76 -12.67
C ALA A 25 13.65 6.14 -13.72
N GLY A 26 12.71 6.94 -14.23
CA GLY A 26 11.72 6.49 -15.22
C GLY A 26 10.46 5.87 -14.61
N PRO A 27 9.68 5.11 -15.39
CA PRO A 27 8.42 4.50 -14.96
C PRO A 27 8.59 3.63 -13.71
N ASP A 28 7.61 3.68 -12.84
CA ASP A 28 7.63 2.94 -11.58
C ASP A 28 7.41 1.44 -11.84
N ILE A 29 8.48 0.65 -11.72
CA ILE A 29 8.49 -0.80 -11.98
C ILE A 29 7.44 -1.58 -11.13
N ARG A 30 6.97 -1.00 -10.02
CA ARG A 30 5.87 -1.57 -9.22
C ARG A 30 4.60 -1.80 -10.04
N HIS A 31 4.31 -0.95 -11.01
CA HIS A 31 3.12 -1.07 -11.85
C HIS A 31 3.17 -2.21 -12.88
N ILE A 32 4.35 -2.81 -13.13
CA ILE A 32 4.45 -4.00 -13.99
C ILE A 32 3.88 -5.23 -13.26
N ILE A 33 4.12 -5.30 -11.95
CA ILE A 33 3.70 -6.42 -11.11
C ILE A 33 2.28 -6.21 -10.59
N ILE A 34 1.93 -4.98 -10.21
CA ILE A 34 0.60 -4.62 -9.72
C ILE A 34 -0.38 -4.60 -10.89
N GLY A 35 -1.48 -5.33 -10.80
CA GLY A 35 -2.52 -5.39 -11.85
C GLY A 35 -2.27 -6.43 -12.94
N ASN A 36 -1.26 -7.28 -12.75
CA ASN A 36 -0.91 -8.34 -13.69
C ASN A 36 -1.68 -9.67 -13.48
N GLU A 37 -2.53 -9.74 -12.45
CA GLU A 37 -3.44 -10.88 -12.20
C GLU A 37 -2.78 -12.26 -12.11
N GLY A 38 -1.46 -12.31 -11.88
CA GLY A 38 -0.68 -13.56 -11.76
C GLY A 38 -0.07 -14.08 -13.05
N ALA A 39 -0.11 -13.33 -14.15
CA ALA A 39 0.40 -13.81 -15.45
C ALA A 39 1.94 -13.82 -15.58
N LEU A 40 2.66 -12.96 -14.85
CA LEU A 40 4.13 -12.78 -14.98
C LEU A 40 4.91 -13.23 -13.74
N CYS A 41 4.29 -13.20 -12.56
CA CYS A 41 4.99 -13.48 -11.30
C CYS A 41 4.02 -13.80 -10.16
N TYR A 42 4.53 -14.52 -9.16
CA TYR A 42 3.87 -14.78 -7.89
C TYR A 42 4.36 -13.83 -6.80
N ILE A 43 3.46 -13.08 -6.16
CA ILE A 43 3.82 -12.09 -5.12
C ILE A 43 3.96 -12.81 -3.78
N THR A 44 5.14 -12.74 -3.16
CA THR A 44 5.46 -13.44 -1.89
C THR A 44 5.36 -12.53 -0.68
N GLU A 45 5.68 -11.24 -0.81
CA GLU A 45 5.61 -10.26 0.27
C GLU A 45 5.11 -8.91 -0.27
N VAL A 46 4.27 -8.20 0.50
CA VAL A 46 3.80 -6.86 0.17
C VAL A 46 3.96 -5.93 1.36
N THR A 47 4.60 -4.79 1.15
CA THR A 47 4.65 -3.70 2.12
C THR A 47 3.60 -2.65 1.76
N VAL A 48 2.67 -2.37 2.68
CA VAL A 48 1.61 -1.36 2.51
C VAL A 48 1.76 -0.21 3.49
N LYS A 49 1.35 0.99 3.06
CA LYS A 49 1.26 2.16 3.92
C LYS A 49 0.00 2.07 4.78
N ILE A 50 0.19 1.99 6.09
CA ILE A 50 -0.90 2.02 7.08
C ILE A 50 -1.16 3.48 7.48
N LEU A 51 -2.43 3.86 7.56
CA LEU A 51 -2.88 5.14 8.09
C LEU A 51 -3.43 4.93 9.50
N ASN A 52 -3.19 5.87 10.41
CA ASN A 52 -3.76 5.81 11.75
C ASN A 52 -5.30 5.82 11.69
N SER A 53 -5.92 5.05 12.59
CA SER A 53 -7.37 5.01 12.73
C SER A 53 -7.90 6.41 13.08
N PRO A 54 -8.99 6.87 12.43
CA PRO A 54 -9.57 8.16 12.74
C PRO A 54 -10.09 8.18 14.18
N ARG A 55 -9.79 9.25 14.91
CA ARG A 55 -10.34 9.48 16.25
C ARG A 55 -11.86 9.59 16.12
N LYS A 56 -12.61 8.80 16.89
CA LYS A 56 -14.06 9.00 17.05
C LYS A 56 -14.27 10.33 17.78
N THR A 57 -14.69 11.37 17.06
CA THR A 57 -15.11 12.64 17.68
C THR A 57 -16.58 12.48 18.09
N THR A 58 -16.83 12.02 19.32
CA THR A 58 -18.19 12.09 19.90
C THR A 58 -18.42 13.52 20.38
N SER A 59 -19.04 14.34 19.53
CA SER A 59 -19.53 15.66 19.95
C SER A 59 -20.81 15.47 20.77
N SER A 60 -20.67 15.28 22.09
CA SER A 60 -21.80 15.38 23.01
C SER A 60 -22.06 16.86 23.31
N THR A 61 -22.86 17.52 22.49
CA THR A 61 -23.44 18.82 22.85
C THR A 61 -24.61 18.55 23.79
N ALA A 62 -24.38 18.63 25.09
CA ALA A 62 -25.46 18.71 26.07
C ALA A 62 -26.03 20.14 26.01
N ILE A 63 -27.08 20.36 25.22
CA ILE A 63 -27.84 21.61 25.25
C ILE A 63 -28.79 21.52 26.45
N SER A 64 -28.32 21.99 27.60
CA SER A 64 -29.18 22.20 28.77
C SER A 64 -30.00 23.47 28.56
N TRP A 65 -31.19 23.35 27.96
CA TRP A 65 -32.22 24.38 28.03
C TRP A 65 -32.75 24.43 29.46
N LYS A 66 -32.38 25.47 30.21
CA LYS A 66 -32.99 25.80 31.50
C LYS A 66 -34.07 26.85 31.21
N ILE A 67 -35.32 26.42 31.36
CA ILE A 67 -36.52 27.26 31.39
C ILE A 67 -36.56 28.04 32.70
#